data_AF-A0A8J8SAU5-F1
#
_entry.id   AF-A0A8J8SAU5-F1
#
_cell.length_a   1.000
_cell.length_b   1.000
_cell.length_c   1.000
_cell.angle_alpha   90.00
_cell.angle_beta   90.00
_cell.angle_gamma   90.00
#
_symmetry.space_group_name_H-M   'P 1'
#
loop_
_entity.id
_entity.type
_entity.pdbx_description
1 polymer ?
#
loop_
_entity_poly.entity_id
_entity_poly.type
_entity_poly.pdbx_seq_one_letter_code
_entity_poly.pdbx_strand_id
1 'polypeptide(L)'
;MKPIIEQLFNGEIDSFKNFIGTDEYNKCSSEVIKEENEFLKQISQEQRQIYDKLLDIKSQRSVVGNKIHFVYGFKTGFKLAYELLYDEDNN
;
A
#
# COMPACT_ATOMS: atom_id res chain seq x y z
N MET A 1 25.89 -1.18 -2.06
CA MET A 1 25.12 0.08 -2.01
C MET A 1 23.76 -0.22 -2.61
N LYS A 2 22.65 -0.14 -1.86
CA LYS A 2 21.31 -0.41 -2.41
C LYS A 2 20.89 0.74 -3.35
N PRO A 3 20.23 0.49 -4.48
CA PRO A 3 19.70 1.55 -5.35
C PRO A 3 18.69 2.45 -4.61
N ILE A 4 18.66 3.74 -4.93
CA ILE A 4 17.78 4.74 -4.28
C ILE A 4 16.28 4.36 -4.34
N ILE A 5 15.87 3.71 -5.44
CA ILE A 5 14.49 3.23 -5.62
C ILE A 5 14.15 2.10 -4.64
N GLU A 6 15.11 1.22 -4.35
CA GLU A 6 14.92 0.13 -3.39
C GLU A 6 14.83 0.69 -1.97
N GLN A 7 15.64 1.69 -1.65
CA GLN A 7 15.59 2.39 -0.37
C GLN A 7 14.25 3.15 -0.19
N LEU A 8 13.74 3.80 -1.23
CA LEU A 8 12.41 4.42 -1.24
C LEU A 8 11.29 3.39 -1.06
N PHE A 9 11.33 2.26 -1.76
CA PHE A 9 10.32 1.21 -1.65
C PHE A 9 10.26 0.60 -0.25
N ASN A 10 11.42 0.39 0.37
CA ASN A 10 11.52 -0.17 1.72
C ASN A 10 11.24 0.89 2.82
N GLY A 11 10.99 2.15 2.47
CA GLY A 11 10.81 3.24 3.43
C GLY A 11 12.10 3.64 4.17
N GLU A 12 13.27 3.20 3.70
CA GLU A 12 14.60 3.61 4.21
C GLU A 12 14.88 5.09 3.88
N ILE A 13 14.25 5.60 2.82
CA ILE A 13 14.20 7.02 2.47
C ILE A 13 12.74 7.45 2.59
N ASP A 14 12.49 8.42 3.47
CA ASP A 14 11.16 8.99 3.61
C ASP A 14 10.85 9.89 2.41
N SER A 15 9.81 9.55 1.66
CA SER A 15 9.35 10.32 0.50
C SER A 15 8.44 11.48 0.90
N PHE A 16 7.88 11.46 2.11
CA PHE A 16 6.96 12.48 2.61
C PHE A 16 7.14 12.63 4.13
N LYS A 17 7.63 13.80 4.57
CA LYS A 17 7.86 14.12 6.00
C LYS A 17 6.73 13.75 6.97
N ASN A 18 5.49 13.63 6.46
CA ASN A 18 4.36 13.08 7.19
C ASN A 18 3.50 12.25 6.22
N PHE A 19 3.28 10.96 6.51
CA PHE A 19 2.17 10.22 5.91
C PHE A 19 0.87 10.87 6.39
N ILE A 20 0.10 11.45 5.46
CA ILE A 20 -1.20 12.04 5.78
C ILE A 20 -2.26 11.04 5.31
N GLY A 21 -2.74 10.22 6.24
CA GLY A 21 -3.91 9.39 6.00
C GLY A 21 -5.11 10.30 5.73
N THR A 22 -5.80 10.09 4.60
CA THR A 22 -7.02 10.82 4.30
C THR A 22 -8.12 10.45 5.29
N ASP A 23 -9.09 11.34 5.50
CA ASP A 23 -10.27 11.04 6.35
C ASP A 23 -10.98 9.77 5.86
N GLU A 24 -11.04 9.57 4.55
CA GLU A 24 -11.58 8.37 3.92
C GLU A 24 -10.78 7.12 4.31
N TYR A 25 -9.45 7.16 4.23
CA TYR A 25 -8.59 6.05 4.66
C TYR A 25 -8.83 5.71 6.14
N ASN A 26 -8.82 6.72 7.01
CA ASN A 26 -9.01 6.54 8.45
C ASN A 26 -10.40 5.96 8.78
N LYS A 27 -11.44 6.43 8.08
CA LYS A 27 -12.81 5.91 8.21
C LYS A 27 -12.89 4.46 7.78
N CYS A 28 -12.38 4.12 6.59
CA CYS A 28 -12.38 2.74 6.09
C CYS A 28 -11.59 1.81 7.02
N SER A 29 -10.41 2.23 7.51
CA SER A 29 -9.63 1.44 8.48
C SER A 29 -10.41 1.18 9.77
N SER A 30 -11.12 2.19 10.27
CA SER A 30 -11.94 2.04 11.49
C SER A 30 -13.12 1.10 11.27
N GLU A 31 -13.79 1.18 10.11
CA GLU A 31 -14.88 0.27 9.74
C GLU A 31 -14.40 -1.18 9.61
N VAL A 32 -13.24 -1.42 8.99
CA VAL A 32 -12.64 -2.76 8.89
C VAL A 32 -12.40 -3.35 10.28
N ILE A 33 -11.76 -2.61 11.18
CA ILE A 33 -11.48 -3.07 12.56
C ILE A 33 -12.78 -3.38 13.29
N LYS A 34 -13.81 -2.55 13.13
CA LYS A 34 -15.12 -2.75 13.77
C LYS A 34 -15.77 -4.05 13.28
N GLU A 35 -15.91 -4.23 11.97
CA GLU A 35 -16.60 -5.39 11.41
C GLU A 35 -15.82 -6.69 11.62
N GLU A 36 -14.48 -6.65 11.58
CA GLU A 36 -13.63 -7.79 11.89
C GLU A 36 -13.80 -8.25 13.35
N ASN A 37 -13.85 -7.31 14.30
CA ASN A 37 -14.09 -7.64 15.71
C ASN A 37 -15.47 -8.26 15.93
N GLU A 38 -16.51 -7.78 15.26
CA GLU A 38 -17.85 -8.38 15.33
C GLU A 38 -17.87 -9.79 14.72
N PHE A 39 -17.20 -9.99 13.58
CA PHE A 39 -17.05 -11.31 12.97
C PHE A 39 -16.32 -12.30 13.90
N LEU A 40 -15.22 -11.87 14.53
CA LEU A 40 -14.43 -12.72 15.43
C LEU A 40 -15.22 -13.19 16.67
N LYS A 41 -16.26 -12.46 17.08
CA LYS A 41 -17.16 -12.88 18.18
C LYS A 41 -18.14 -13.99 17.77
N GLN A 42 -18.39 -14.15 16.47
CA GLN A 42 -19.41 -15.06 15.94
C GLN A 42 -18.85 -16.42 15.50
N ILE A 43 -17.53 -16.52 15.33
CA ILE A 43 -16.89 -17.72 14.82
C ILE A 43 -16.33 -18.60 15.94
N SER A 44 -16.20 -19.90 15.65
CA SER A 44 -15.54 -20.85 16.54
C SER A 44 -14.02 -20.68 16.55
N GLN A 45 -13.35 -21.31 17.53
CA GLN A 45 -11.89 -21.30 17.60
C GLN A 45 -11.23 -21.94 16.37
N GLU A 46 -11.81 -23.02 15.83
CA GLU A 46 -11.30 -23.69 14.62
C GLU A 46 -11.44 -22.78 13.38
N GLN A 47 -12.60 -22.12 13.24
CA GLN A 47 -12.82 -21.14 12.18
C GLN A 47 -11.88 -19.95 12.28
N ARG A 48 -11.55 -19.52 13.52
CA ARG A 48 -10.58 -18.46 13.74
C ARG A 48 -9.18 -18.83 13.25
N GLN A 49 -8.73 -20.06 13.45
CA GLN A 49 -7.43 -20.51 12.91
C GLN A 49 -7.38 -20.48 11.37
N ILE A 50 -8.50 -20.80 10.71
CA ILE A 50 -8.63 -20.70 9.25
C ILE A 50 -8.60 -19.23 8.83
N TYR A 51 -9.28 -18.37 9.58
CA TYR A 51 -9.30 -16.92 9.34
C TYR A 51 -7.91 -16.29 9.49
N ASP A 52 -7.17 -16.62 10.55
CA ASP A 52 -5.82 -16.11 10.78
C ASP A 52 -4.88 -16.50 9.61
N LYS A 53 -4.94 -17.76 9.16
CA LYS A 53 -4.20 -18.20 7.97
C LYS A 53 -4.60 -17.45 6.70
N LEU A 54 -5.88 -17.13 6.54
CA LEU A 54 -6.36 -16.33 5.42
C LEU A 54 -5.80 -14.90 5.47
N LEU A 55 -5.74 -14.29 6.65
CA LEU A 55 -5.15 -12.96 6.85
C LEU A 55 -3.66 -12.96 6.51
N ASP A 56 -2.91 -13.98 6.92
CA ASP A 56 -1.48 -14.11 6.56
C ASP A 56 -1.29 -14.17 5.05
N ILE A 57 -2.06 -15.00 4.35
CA ILE A 57 -2.00 -15.12 2.88
C ILE A 57 -2.38 -13.79 2.22
N LYS A 58 -3.44 -13.13 2.70
CA LYS A 58 -3.86 -11.81 2.19
C LYS A 58 -2.79 -10.75 2.40
N SER A 59 -2.12 -10.76 3.55
CA SER A 59 -1.01 -9.85 3.87
C SER A 59 0.16 -10.07 2.90
N GLN A 60 0.59 -11.31 2.71
CA GLN A 60 1.64 -11.66 1.74
C GLN A 60 1.27 -11.24 0.32
N ARG A 61 0.02 -11.50 -0.11
CA ARG A 61 -0.50 -11.04 -1.40
C ARG A 61 -0.49 -9.52 -1.51
N SER A 62 -0.86 -8.80 -0.43
CA SER A 62 -0.83 -7.34 -0.41
C SER A 62 0.59 -6.80 -0.56
N VAL A 63 1.59 -7.39 0.10
CA VAL A 63 3.01 -7.01 -0.06
C VAL A 63 3.44 -7.15 -1.53
N VAL A 64 3.12 -8.28 -2.17
CA VAL A 64 3.43 -8.50 -3.60
C VAL A 64 2.68 -7.49 -4.48
N GLY A 65 1.40 -7.26 -4.20
CA GLY A 65 0.58 -6.27 -4.91
C GLY A 65 1.13 -4.85 -4.79
N ASN A 66 1.54 -4.44 -3.59
CA ASN A 66 2.15 -3.13 -3.33
C ASN A 66 3.44 -2.94 -4.12
N LYS A 67 4.24 -4.00 -4.30
CA LYS A 67 5.42 -3.96 -5.18
C LYS A 67 5.04 -3.69 -6.63
N ILE A 68 3.99 -4.35 -7.13
CA ILE A 68 3.47 -4.12 -8.48
C ILE A 68 2.97 -2.67 -8.62
N HIS A 69 2.14 -2.21 -7.68
CA HIS A 69 1.60 -0.85 -7.68
C HIS A 69 2.69 0.22 -7.60
N PHE A 70 3.72 0.01 -6.77
CA PHE A 70 4.87 0.91 -6.71
C PHE A 70 5.58 1.02 -8.05
N VAL A 71 5.88 -0.11 -8.71
CA VAL A 71 6.55 -0.11 -10.02
C VAL A 71 5.71 0.58 -11.08
N TYR A 72 4.40 0.30 -11.13
CA TYR A 72 3.49 0.97 -12.07
C TYR A 72 3.39 2.46 -11.80
N GLY A 73 3.15 2.86 -10.54
CA GLY A 73 3.05 4.26 -10.13
C GLY A 73 4.33 5.04 -10.43
N PHE A 74 5.49 4.45 -10.14
CA PHE A 74 6.79 5.04 -10.45
C PHE A 74 6.98 5.26 -11.95
N LYS A 75 6.70 4.24 -12.78
CA LYS A 75 6.80 4.35 -14.25
C LYS A 75 5.85 5.41 -14.81
N THR A 76 4.61 5.43 -14.32
CA THR A 76 3.62 6.44 -14.72
C THR A 76 4.07 7.85 -14.33
N GLY A 77 4.54 8.05 -13.10
CA GLY A 77 5.06 9.33 -12.64
C GLY A 77 6.25 9.81 -13.47
N PHE A 78 7.20 8.92 -13.78
CA PHE A 78 8.33 9.27 -14.63
C PHE A 78 7.90 9.64 -16.06
N LYS A 79 6.95 8.91 -16.63
CA LYS A 79 6.40 9.22 -17.96
C LYS A 79 5.73 10.60 -17.97
N LEU A 80 4.91 10.90 -16.96
CA LEU A 80 4.27 12.22 -16.82
C LEU A 80 5.29 13.35 -16.70
N ALA A 81 6.31 13.18 -15.85
CA ALA A 81 7.37 14.17 -15.70
C ALA A 81 8.15 14.39 -17.00
N TYR A 82 8.44 13.31 -17.73
CA TYR A 82 9.09 13.40 -19.04
C TYR A 82 8.24 14.18 -20.05
N GLU A 83 6.96 13.87 -20.17
CA GLU A 83 6.06 14.57 -21.09
C GLU A 83 5.93 16.07 -20.75
N LEU A 84 5.80 16.42 -19.47
CA LEU A 84 5.68 17.82 -19.03
C LEU A 84 6.97 18.62 -19.27
N LEU A 85 8.13 18.07 -18.94
CA LEU A 85 9.42 18.77 -19.08
C LEU A 85 9.90 18.83 -20.53
N TYR A 86 9.58 17.81 -21.34
CA TYR A 86 9.97 17.77 -22.75
C TYR A 86 9.11 18.69 -23.63
N ASP A 87 7.86 18.98 -23.23
CA ASP A 87 6.99 19.97 -23.89
C ASP A 87 7.36 21.42 -23.52
N GLU A 88 7.94 21.67 -22.33
CA GLU A 88 8.44 23.01 -21.93
C GLU A 88 9.72 23.41 -22.69
N ASP A 89 10.59 22.45 -23.03
CA ASP A 89 11.85 22.72 -23.74
C ASP A 89 11.70 22.84 -25.29
N ASN A 90 10.51 22.56 -25.84
CA ASN A 90 10.23 22.60 -27.29
C ASN A 90 9.18 23.65 -27.73
N ASN A 91 8.81 24.59 -26.85
CA ASN A 91 8.04 25.81 -27.16
C ASN A 91 8.83 27.07 -26.81
#